data_AF-A0A7R9BSL1-F1
#
_entry.id   AF-A0A7R9BSL1-F1
#
_cell.length_a   1.000
_cell.length_b   1.000
_cell.length_c   1.000
_cell.angle_alpha   90.00
_cell.angle_beta   90.00
_cell.angle_gamma   90.00
#
_symmetry.space_group_name_H-M   'P 1'
#
loop_
_entity.id
_entity.type
_entity.pdbx_description
1 polymer ?
#
loop_
_entity_poly.entity_id
_entity_poly.type
_entity_poly.pdbx_seq_one_letter_code
_entity_poly.pdbx_strand_id
1 'polypeptide(L)'
;MQIRSDSLVILAVDRSGSTQNAQSYWKAVKQKFTQIINMDPCAEILYIVWDTMAVQVTEENFLKCVESMDGVGGTCLASLCQFLSRFLRSNETKPVHLHICTDGQISTEDVHYSDSLLANVEFHTVDVCIEQTSHLGVDVSVAIPFLRNSKYTVTANGTLAMQGNSKIPLYPIIKTLEDFLHVKDELWHRYYPKFVGLQHLTPELQHFKSWLITTKKECIKAAAPRGIHKLLRLLQDGKEDEAVDILRLGKPCDDPSPEESIEAHFAPLVNLTSQIKFPLATYLKYPVSRVARRPNADFIQKVDLWGDFNTGESLETLCNITGEMDIPVLMIRKCDAGLFNSLEPACIDYMVTMPLDTLLSSKACNKLASILDFPIGYKAYFQWVHTGGHNTSPYTRESIVGCIPISSHPKLIAYSNNMISHLFWGGKKVGTPVLWMWVLYFVIQEHKACEYLRSSHQDFIKVFLKVIVKRSCEEMTRLGMSGLGNFPATPVPVKELIHGAKQAIGETIGHTSLPDTMGHFEHVLNHLPVDEE
;
A
#
# COMPACT_ATOMS: atom_id res chain seq x y z
N MET A 1 8.31 33.08 -20.44
CA MET A 1 9.20 33.53 -19.35
C MET A 1 10.20 34.47 -19.98
N GLN A 2 10.20 35.77 -19.64
CA GLN A 2 11.20 36.71 -20.15
C GLN A 2 12.49 36.50 -19.36
N ILE A 3 13.54 36.08 -20.07
CA ILE A 3 14.90 35.92 -19.55
C ILE A 3 15.55 37.31 -19.62
N ARG A 4 16.32 37.72 -18.59
CA ARG A 4 17.02 39.02 -18.58
C ARG A 4 18.38 38.84 -19.25
N SER A 5 18.87 39.88 -19.94
CA SER A 5 20.18 39.91 -20.61
C SER A 5 21.38 39.53 -19.73
N ASP A 6 21.21 39.55 -18.41
CA ASP A 6 22.28 39.28 -17.43
C ASP A 6 22.26 37.84 -16.88
N SER A 7 21.51 36.94 -17.52
CA SER A 7 21.35 35.56 -17.09
C SER A 7 22.16 34.58 -17.93
N LEU A 8 22.47 33.43 -17.33
CA LEU A 8 23.15 32.31 -17.97
C LEU A 8 22.12 31.23 -18.31
N VAL A 9 22.05 30.85 -19.58
CA VAL A 9 21.22 29.74 -20.06
C VAL A 9 22.13 28.54 -20.31
N ILE A 10 21.81 27.40 -19.70
CA ILE A 10 22.56 26.15 -19.88
C ILE A 10 21.67 25.16 -20.63
N LEU A 11 22.12 24.70 -21.80
CA LEU A 11 21.47 23.66 -22.57
C LEU A 11 22.28 22.36 -22.43
N ALA A 12 21.75 21.39 -21.70
CA ALA A 12 22.38 20.11 -21.46
C ALA A 12 21.61 18.98 -22.15
N VAL A 13 22.25 18.25 -23.05
CA VAL A 13 21.64 17.12 -23.77
C VAL A 13 22.30 15.81 -23.36
N ASP A 14 21.47 14.86 -22.92
CA ASP A 14 21.88 13.48 -22.73
C ASP A 14 22.18 12.88 -24.10
N ARG A 15 23.40 12.39 -24.27
CA ARG A 15 23.85 11.68 -25.45
C ARG A 15 24.26 10.26 -25.09
N SER A 16 23.63 9.64 -24.09
CA SER A 16 23.88 8.25 -23.73
C SER A 16 23.50 7.29 -24.87
N GLY A 17 24.00 6.05 -24.84
CA GLY A 17 23.78 5.08 -25.91
C GLY A 17 22.30 4.75 -26.19
N SER A 18 21.40 4.91 -25.21
CA SER A 18 19.95 4.72 -25.40
C SER A 18 19.32 5.76 -26.32
N THR A 19 19.94 6.94 -26.44
CA THR A 19 19.48 8.02 -27.32
C THR A 19 19.91 7.80 -28.78
N GLN A 20 20.85 6.89 -29.07
CA GLN A 20 21.40 6.70 -30.42
C GLN A 20 20.28 6.40 -31.43
N ASN A 21 20.19 7.20 -32.49
CA ASN A 21 19.17 7.08 -33.54
C ASN A 21 17.71 7.15 -33.05
N ALA A 22 17.46 7.60 -31.81
CA ALA A 22 16.11 7.74 -31.27
C ALA A 22 15.43 9.00 -31.83
N GLN A 23 14.78 8.86 -32.98
CA GLN A 23 14.23 10.00 -33.73
C GLN A 23 13.26 10.87 -32.93
N SER A 24 12.41 10.27 -32.08
CA SER A 24 11.47 11.00 -31.23
C SER A 24 12.20 11.89 -30.23
N TYR A 25 13.20 11.33 -29.53
CA TYR A 25 14.06 12.02 -28.58
C TYR A 25 14.76 13.22 -29.24
N TRP A 26 15.50 13.00 -30.33
CA TRP A 26 16.27 14.07 -30.98
C TRP A 26 15.38 15.14 -31.63
N LYS A 27 14.20 14.76 -32.12
CA LYS A 27 13.21 15.73 -32.61
C LYS A 27 12.74 16.66 -31.48
N ALA A 28 12.43 16.11 -30.31
CA ALA A 28 12.01 16.89 -29.16
C ALA A 28 13.15 17.80 -28.64
N VAL A 29 14.38 17.28 -28.56
CA VAL A 29 15.60 18.05 -28.25
C VAL A 29 15.74 19.25 -29.19
N LYS A 30 15.71 19.01 -30.50
CA LYS A 30 15.85 20.06 -31.52
C LYS A 30 14.76 21.12 -31.36
N GLN A 31 13.50 20.70 -31.25
CA GLN A 31 12.37 21.61 -31.07
C GLN A 31 12.52 22.48 -29.80
N LYS A 32 12.85 21.85 -28.67
CA LYS A 32 12.99 22.53 -27.37
C LYS A 32 14.11 23.55 -27.38
N PHE A 33 15.31 23.17 -27.84
CA PHE A 33 16.46 24.06 -27.82
C PHE A 33 16.38 25.18 -28.87
N THR A 34 15.86 24.91 -30.07
CA THR A 34 15.57 25.97 -31.05
C THR A 34 14.57 26.98 -30.48
N GLN A 35 13.54 26.53 -29.76
CA GLN A 35 12.60 27.43 -29.10
C GLN A 35 13.31 28.32 -28.07
N ILE A 36 14.19 27.77 -27.23
CA ILE A 36 14.90 28.52 -26.19
C ILE A 36 15.87 29.54 -26.79
N ILE A 37 16.68 29.14 -27.78
CA ILE A 37 17.62 30.02 -28.49
C ILE A 37 16.88 31.21 -29.12
N ASN A 38 15.73 30.96 -29.73
CA ASN A 38 14.93 32.02 -30.36
C ASN A 38 14.20 32.92 -29.36
N MET A 39 13.96 32.46 -28.13
CA MET A 39 13.25 33.24 -27.10
C MET A 39 14.11 34.33 -26.48
N ASP A 40 15.43 34.16 -26.42
CA ASP A 40 16.37 35.18 -25.94
C ASP A 40 17.70 35.12 -26.70
N PRO A 41 17.79 35.78 -27.87
CA PRO A 41 19.01 35.80 -28.68
C PRO A 41 20.21 36.50 -27.99
N CYS A 42 19.98 37.22 -26.90
CA CYS A 42 21.01 37.98 -26.19
C CYS A 42 21.53 37.25 -24.94
N ALA A 43 20.94 36.11 -24.57
CA ALA A 43 21.40 35.32 -23.43
C ALA A 43 22.78 34.72 -23.68
N GLU A 44 23.61 34.65 -22.64
CA GLU A 44 24.82 33.83 -22.67
C GLU A 44 24.41 32.35 -22.59
N ILE A 45 24.69 31.58 -23.64
CA ILE A 45 24.31 30.17 -23.73
C ILE A 45 25.53 29.26 -23.57
N LEU A 46 25.44 28.36 -22.59
CA LEU A 46 26.40 27.27 -22.38
C LEU A 46 25.82 25.96 -22.91
N TYR A 47 26.46 25.39 -23.93
CA TYR A 47 26.07 24.12 -24.53
C TYR A 47 26.86 22.96 -23.90
N ILE A 48 26.15 21.98 -23.36
CA ILE A 48 26.74 20.80 -22.70
C ILE A 48 26.17 19.54 -23.36
N VAL A 49 27.04 18.64 -23.77
CA VAL A 49 26.69 17.25 -24.09
C VAL A 49 27.15 16.37 -22.94
N TRP A 50 26.33 15.40 -22.52
CA TRP A 50 26.70 14.52 -21.40
C TRP A 50 26.30 13.06 -21.61
N ASP A 51 27.14 12.17 -21.13
CA ASP A 51 26.97 10.70 -21.08
C ASP A 51 27.64 10.15 -19.80
N THR A 52 28.70 9.35 -19.95
CA THR A 52 29.65 9.03 -18.88
C THR A 52 30.51 10.22 -18.48
N MET A 53 30.61 11.23 -19.34
CA MET A 53 31.30 12.50 -19.14
C MET A 53 30.40 13.67 -19.55
N ALA A 54 30.56 14.83 -18.90
CA ALA A 54 29.92 16.07 -19.32
C ALA A 54 30.98 17.02 -19.89
N VAL A 55 30.72 17.54 -21.09
CA VAL A 55 31.67 18.38 -21.84
C VAL A 55 30.95 19.61 -22.39
N GLN A 56 31.53 20.79 -22.17
CA GLN A 56 31.10 22.01 -22.86
C GLN A 56 31.53 21.95 -24.33
N VAL A 57 30.61 22.25 -25.23
CA VAL A 57 30.85 22.27 -26.67
C VAL A 57 30.48 23.63 -27.27
N THR A 58 30.90 23.87 -28.50
CA THR A 58 30.41 25.02 -29.29
C THR A 58 28.97 24.75 -29.75
N GLU A 59 28.24 25.81 -30.08
CA GLU A 59 26.89 25.70 -30.67
C GLU A 59 26.88 24.81 -31.92
N GLU A 60 27.87 24.98 -32.81
CA GLU A 60 28.01 24.17 -34.03
C GLU A 60 28.13 22.67 -33.70
N ASN A 61 28.99 22.31 -32.73
CA ASN A 61 29.17 20.91 -32.33
C ASN A 61 27.94 20.35 -31.60
N PHE A 62 27.23 21.18 -30.84
CA PHE A 62 25.98 20.81 -30.20
C PHE A 62 24.89 20.52 -31.23
N LEU A 63 24.68 21.42 -32.19
CA LEU A 63 23.72 21.24 -33.27
C LEU A 63 24.08 20.03 -34.13
N LYS A 64 25.37 19.83 -34.44
CA LYS A 64 25.84 18.65 -35.15
C LYS A 64 25.49 17.36 -34.41
N CYS A 65 25.70 17.30 -33.08
CA CYS A 65 25.33 16.16 -32.25
C CYS A 65 23.81 15.86 -32.33
N VAL A 66 22.98 16.90 -32.25
CA VAL A 66 21.52 16.78 -32.39
C VAL A 66 21.10 16.29 -33.78
N GLU A 67 21.75 16.76 -34.84
CA GLU A 67 21.45 16.38 -36.21
C GLU A 67 21.95 14.99 -36.59
N SER A 68 23.11 14.58 -36.07
CA SER A 68 23.65 13.24 -36.27
C SER A 68 23.01 12.20 -35.36
N MET A 69 22.17 12.61 -34.40
CA MET A 69 21.52 11.73 -33.41
C MET A 69 22.54 10.85 -32.67
N ASP A 70 23.68 11.44 -32.34
CA ASP A 70 24.87 10.76 -31.83
C ASP A 70 24.74 10.47 -30.33
N GLY A 71 24.51 9.20 -29.99
CA GLY A 71 24.33 8.69 -28.64
C GLY A 71 25.35 7.60 -28.31
N VAL A 72 26.15 7.80 -27.28
CA VAL A 72 27.26 6.92 -26.88
C VAL A 72 27.38 6.80 -25.36
N GLY A 73 28.01 5.74 -24.88
CA GLY A 73 28.23 5.54 -23.45
C GLY A 73 26.94 5.24 -22.66
N GLY A 74 26.93 5.59 -21.39
CA GLY A 74 25.81 5.36 -20.48
C GLY A 74 25.40 6.65 -19.76
N THR A 75 24.26 6.62 -19.08
CA THR A 75 23.70 7.77 -18.37
C THR A 75 24.40 7.96 -17.02
N CYS A 76 25.42 8.82 -16.94
CA CYS A 76 26.13 9.14 -15.68
C CYS A 76 25.85 10.59 -15.27
N LEU A 77 24.74 10.79 -14.55
CA LEU A 77 24.32 12.12 -14.11
C LEU A 77 25.37 12.83 -13.26
N ALA A 78 26.12 12.08 -12.47
CA ALA A 78 27.18 12.61 -11.63
C ALA A 78 28.24 13.40 -12.42
N SER A 79 28.51 13.01 -13.67
CA SER A 79 29.45 13.74 -14.54
C SER A 79 28.95 15.16 -14.85
N LEU A 80 27.66 15.30 -15.17
CA LEU A 80 26.99 16.57 -15.39
C LEU A 80 26.96 17.41 -14.10
N CYS A 81 26.60 16.80 -12.97
CA CYS A 81 26.58 17.49 -11.68
C CYS A 81 27.97 18.00 -11.26
N GLN A 82 29.03 17.20 -11.46
CA GLN A 82 30.41 17.62 -11.20
C GLN A 82 30.84 18.78 -12.09
N PHE A 83 30.52 18.72 -13.39
CA PHE A 83 30.81 19.80 -14.32
C PHE A 83 30.12 21.10 -13.88
N LEU A 84 28.81 21.06 -13.63
CA LEU A 84 28.02 22.22 -13.23
C LEU A 84 28.47 22.80 -11.88
N SER A 85 28.76 21.94 -10.89
CA SER A 85 29.24 22.37 -9.57
C SER A 85 30.57 23.11 -9.65
N ARG A 86 31.49 22.70 -10.53
CA ARG A 86 32.75 23.41 -10.77
C ARG A 86 32.54 24.71 -11.54
N PHE A 87 31.77 24.66 -12.63
CA PHE A 87 31.54 25.80 -13.51
C PHE A 87 30.78 26.93 -12.81
N LEU A 88 29.79 26.61 -11.98
CA LEU A 88 28.94 27.63 -11.36
C LEU A 88 29.59 28.30 -10.14
N ARG A 89 30.51 27.61 -9.43
CA ARG A 89 31.32 28.24 -8.37
C ARG A 89 32.23 29.36 -8.88
N SER A 90 32.62 29.34 -10.15
CA SER A 90 33.38 30.43 -10.75
C SER A 90 32.50 31.56 -11.32
N ASN A 91 31.17 31.39 -11.35
CA ASN A 91 30.22 32.26 -12.05
C ASN A 91 29.03 32.69 -11.16
N GLU A 92 29.23 32.79 -9.84
CA GLU A 92 28.17 32.86 -8.81
C GLU A 92 27.18 34.05 -8.92
N THR A 93 27.41 35.05 -9.79
CA THR A 93 26.61 36.28 -9.79
C THR A 93 25.40 36.26 -10.73
N LYS A 94 25.32 35.34 -11.70
CA LYS A 94 24.25 35.34 -12.71
C LYS A 94 23.10 34.39 -12.34
N PRO A 95 21.84 34.78 -12.55
CA PRO A 95 20.72 33.84 -12.52
C PRO A 95 20.92 32.72 -13.55
N VAL A 96 20.87 31.47 -13.13
CA VAL A 96 21.09 30.30 -14.00
C VAL A 96 19.76 29.67 -14.40
N HIS A 97 19.51 29.54 -15.70
CA HIS A 97 18.39 28.82 -16.29
C HIS A 97 18.89 27.54 -16.94
N LEU A 98 18.62 26.39 -16.30
CA LEU A 98 19.07 25.08 -16.77
C LEU A 98 17.98 24.38 -17.57
N HIS A 99 18.31 23.94 -18.78
CA HIS A 99 17.47 23.09 -19.62
C HIS A 99 18.15 21.75 -19.85
N ILE A 100 17.51 20.65 -19.48
CA ILE A 100 18.03 19.29 -19.65
C ILE A 100 17.10 18.51 -20.56
N CYS A 101 17.64 17.78 -21.54
CA CYS A 101 16.91 16.70 -22.22
C CYS A 101 17.56 15.35 -21.90
N THR A 102 16.75 14.34 -21.58
CA THR A 102 17.21 12.98 -21.24
C THR A 102 16.14 11.92 -21.56
N ASP A 103 16.55 10.69 -21.80
CA ASP A 103 15.67 9.52 -21.91
C ASP A 103 15.88 8.51 -20.77
N GLY A 104 16.87 8.78 -19.91
CA GLY A 104 17.49 7.81 -19.04
C GLY A 104 16.91 7.76 -17.64
N GLN A 105 17.32 6.71 -16.93
CA GLN A 105 17.01 6.47 -15.52
C GLN A 105 18.33 6.17 -14.80
N ILE A 106 18.44 6.62 -13.56
CA ILE A 106 19.62 6.37 -12.73
C ILE A 106 19.24 5.69 -11.43
N SER A 107 20.23 5.08 -10.77
CA SER A 107 20.03 4.41 -9.49
C SER A 107 19.72 5.41 -8.37
N THR A 108 19.21 4.92 -7.23
CA THR A 108 18.96 5.80 -6.07
C THR A 108 20.26 6.33 -5.48
N GLU A 109 21.30 5.51 -5.52
CA GLU A 109 22.66 5.84 -5.11
C GLU A 109 23.23 6.98 -5.97
N ASP A 110 23.01 6.93 -7.29
CA ASP A 110 23.46 7.98 -8.22
C ASP A 110 22.71 9.31 -8.00
N VAL A 111 21.42 9.25 -7.64
CA VAL A 111 20.66 10.45 -7.26
C VAL A 111 21.29 11.09 -6.01
N HIS A 112 21.62 10.30 -4.99
CA HIS A 112 22.26 10.81 -3.77
C HIS A 112 23.63 11.40 -4.02
N TYR A 113 24.42 10.72 -4.84
CA TYR A 113 25.73 11.24 -5.19
C TYR A 113 25.59 12.57 -5.95
N SER A 114 24.64 12.66 -6.88
CA SER A 114 24.30 13.89 -7.61
C SER A 114 23.82 15.01 -6.70
N ASP A 115 22.96 14.70 -5.70
CA ASP A 115 22.52 15.65 -4.68
C ASP A 115 23.71 16.25 -3.92
N SER A 116 24.67 15.41 -3.52
CA SER A 116 25.87 15.87 -2.79
C SER A 116 26.75 16.81 -3.62
N LEU A 117 26.85 16.57 -4.93
CA LEU A 117 27.62 17.39 -5.86
C LEU A 117 26.97 18.76 -6.08
N LEU A 118 25.63 18.81 -6.04
CA LEU A 118 24.82 20.01 -6.27
C LEU A 118 24.43 20.76 -4.98
N ALA A 119 24.87 20.31 -3.79
CA ALA A 119 24.42 20.85 -2.51
C ALA A 119 24.57 22.39 -2.37
N ASN A 120 25.56 22.98 -3.06
CA ASN A 120 25.84 24.42 -3.05
C ASN A 120 25.59 25.08 -4.41
N VAL A 121 24.82 24.43 -5.29
CA VAL A 121 24.49 24.96 -6.63
C VAL A 121 23.04 25.41 -6.62
N GLU A 122 22.82 26.68 -6.96
CA GLU A 122 21.47 27.24 -7.05
C GLU A 122 21.08 27.51 -8.50
N PHE A 123 19.95 26.94 -8.92
CA PHE A 123 19.35 27.24 -10.22
C PHE A 123 18.18 28.21 -10.03
N HIS A 124 18.09 29.23 -10.88
CA HIS A 124 16.92 30.11 -10.89
C HIS A 124 15.71 29.37 -11.44
N THR A 125 15.88 28.72 -12.61
CA THR A 125 14.92 27.75 -13.11
C THR A 125 15.57 26.49 -13.65
N VAL A 126 14.83 25.38 -13.58
CA VAL A 126 15.18 24.10 -14.19
C VAL A 126 14.04 23.61 -15.06
N ASP A 127 14.31 23.31 -16.32
CA ASP A 127 13.36 22.79 -17.28
C ASP A 127 13.88 21.47 -17.84
N VAL A 128 13.18 20.37 -17.56
CA VAL A 128 13.61 19.03 -17.95
C VAL A 128 12.65 18.47 -18.99
N CYS A 129 13.19 17.97 -20.09
CA CYS A 129 12.48 17.22 -21.12
C CYS A 129 12.89 15.75 -21.03
N ILE A 130 11.93 14.89 -20.70
CA ILE A 130 12.12 13.45 -20.60
C ILE A 130 11.42 12.79 -21.79
N GLU A 131 12.19 12.23 -22.71
CA GLU A 131 11.66 11.62 -23.93
C GLU A 131 11.99 10.14 -23.92
N GLN A 132 10.95 9.33 -23.75
CA GLN A 132 11.10 7.91 -23.50
C GLN A 132 11.58 7.17 -24.76
N THR A 133 12.76 6.55 -24.68
CA THR A 133 13.32 5.69 -25.75
C THR A 133 13.11 4.21 -25.48
N SER A 134 12.84 3.82 -24.23
CA SER A 134 12.66 2.42 -23.80
C SER A 134 11.23 2.12 -23.34
N HIS A 135 10.86 0.84 -23.26
CA HIS A 135 9.54 0.42 -22.75
C HIS A 135 9.41 0.52 -21.22
N LEU A 136 10.50 0.81 -20.51
CA LEU A 136 10.49 1.03 -19.07
C LEU A 136 9.83 2.39 -18.82
N GLY A 137 8.70 2.42 -18.12
CA GLY A 137 7.89 3.63 -17.95
C GLY A 137 8.68 4.84 -17.46
N VAL A 138 8.19 6.05 -17.75
CA VAL A 138 8.88 7.31 -17.43
C VAL A 138 9.19 7.43 -15.93
N ASP A 139 10.44 7.82 -15.64
CA ASP A 139 10.99 8.01 -14.31
C ASP A 139 11.66 9.38 -14.24
N VAL A 140 11.66 10.01 -13.07
CA VAL A 140 12.18 11.39 -12.89
C VAL A 140 13.54 11.44 -12.18
N SER A 141 14.19 10.30 -11.95
CA SER A 141 15.47 10.20 -11.20
C SER A 141 16.54 11.15 -11.70
N VAL A 142 16.67 11.34 -13.02
CA VAL A 142 17.63 12.28 -13.62
C VAL A 142 17.28 13.73 -13.29
N ALA A 143 15.98 14.07 -13.24
CA ALA A 143 15.53 15.42 -12.97
C ALA A 143 15.72 15.81 -11.49
N ILE A 144 15.39 14.90 -10.56
CA ILE A 144 15.22 15.20 -9.13
C ILE A 144 16.35 16.02 -8.51
N PRO A 145 17.65 15.70 -8.69
CA PRO A 145 18.74 16.48 -8.09
C PRO A 145 18.69 17.97 -8.41
N PHE A 146 18.26 18.33 -9.63
CA PHE A 146 18.14 19.72 -10.08
C PHE A 146 16.85 20.38 -9.58
N LEU A 147 15.82 19.58 -9.28
CA LEU A 147 14.51 20.09 -8.86
C LEU A 147 14.45 20.48 -7.38
N ARG A 148 15.37 20.01 -6.52
CA ARG A 148 15.23 20.14 -5.04
C ARG A 148 15.18 21.57 -4.51
N ASN A 149 15.84 22.50 -5.20
CA ASN A 149 15.94 23.91 -4.81
C ASN A 149 15.81 24.82 -6.03
N SER A 150 14.78 24.64 -6.84
CA SER A 150 14.54 25.43 -8.05
C SER A 150 13.07 25.67 -8.31
N LYS A 151 12.78 26.70 -9.10
CA LYS A 151 11.52 26.76 -9.84
C LYS A 151 11.67 25.85 -11.05
N TYR A 152 10.72 24.96 -11.29
CA TYR A 152 10.92 23.93 -12.28
C TYR A 152 9.72 23.62 -13.16
N THR A 153 10.03 23.01 -14.30
CA THR A 153 9.08 22.40 -15.23
C THR A 153 9.67 21.09 -15.71
N VAL A 154 8.86 20.04 -15.77
CA VAL A 154 9.23 18.74 -16.33
C VAL A 154 8.20 18.40 -17.39
N THR A 155 8.67 18.13 -18.60
CA THR A 155 7.87 17.63 -19.70
C THR A 155 8.27 16.18 -19.96
N ALA A 156 7.28 15.31 -20.18
CA ALA A 156 7.49 13.93 -20.54
C ALA A 156 6.76 13.62 -21.84
N ASN A 157 7.48 13.13 -22.86
CA ASN A 157 6.93 12.81 -24.19
C ASN A 157 6.10 13.98 -24.75
N GLY A 158 6.66 15.19 -24.75
CA GLY A 158 6.01 16.43 -25.19
C GLY A 158 4.87 16.96 -24.31
N THR A 159 4.51 16.28 -23.20
CA THR A 159 3.40 16.69 -22.32
C THR A 159 3.92 17.26 -21.00
N LEU A 160 3.29 18.32 -20.48
CA LEU A 160 3.62 18.84 -19.15
C LEU A 160 3.35 17.76 -18.08
N ALA A 161 4.41 17.30 -17.42
CA ALA A 161 4.35 16.25 -16.42
C ALA A 161 4.40 16.81 -15.00
N MET A 162 5.27 17.79 -14.73
CA MET A 162 5.43 18.42 -13.42
C MET A 162 5.71 19.91 -13.58
N GLN A 163 5.22 20.74 -12.65
CA GLN A 163 5.67 22.13 -12.52
C GLN A 163 5.57 22.57 -11.06
N GLY A 164 6.44 23.48 -10.64
CA GLY A 164 6.39 23.98 -9.27
C GLY A 164 7.58 24.84 -8.86
N ASN A 165 7.69 25.06 -7.56
CA ASN A 165 8.80 25.74 -6.92
C ASN A 165 9.10 25.09 -5.57
N SER A 166 10.27 24.47 -5.46
CA SER A 166 10.74 23.74 -4.28
C SER A 166 11.57 24.61 -3.31
N LYS A 167 11.97 25.82 -3.73
CA LYS A 167 12.80 26.73 -2.91
C LYS A 167 12.07 27.26 -1.68
N ILE A 168 10.78 27.54 -1.80
CA ILE A 168 10.03 28.30 -0.79
C ILE A 168 9.42 27.32 0.22
N PRO A 169 9.82 27.28 1.49
CA PRO A 169 9.13 26.44 2.48
C PRO A 169 7.65 26.88 2.62
N LEU A 170 6.70 25.92 2.64
CA LEU A 170 5.28 26.19 2.89
C LEU A 170 4.84 25.44 4.16
N TYR A 171 4.50 26.19 5.21
CA TYR A 171 3.84 25.62 6.38
C TYR A 171 2.58 26.43 6.66
N PRO A 172 1.57 26.32 5.78
CA PRO A 172 0.36 27.09 5.94
C PRO A 172 -0.36 26.63 7.23
N ILE A 173 -1.08 27.55 7.85
CA ILE A 173 -1.92 27.21 9.00
C ILE A 173 -3.16 26.50 8.44
N ILE A 174 -3.24 25.18 8.68
CA ILE A 174 -4.34 24.33 8.24
C ILE A 174 -5.07 23.86 9.50
N LYS A 175 -6.36 24.18 9.62
CA LYS A 175 -7.19 23.81 10.78
C LYS A 175 -8.26 22.79 10.41
N THR A 176 -8.69 22.77 9.15
CA THR A 176 -9.75 21.90 8.64
C THR A 176 -9.29 21.09 7.43
N LEU A 177 -10.06 20.06 7.07
CA LEU A 177 -9.81 19.31 5.84
C LEU A 177 -9.94 20.22 4.60
N GLU A 178 -10.91 21.15 4.58
CA GLU A 178 -11.09 22.09 3.47
C GLU A 178 -9.84 22.95 3.26
N ASP A 179 -9.27 23.50 4.34
CA ASP A 179 -8.01 24.26 4.31
C ASP A 179 -6.89 23.42 3.68
N PHE A 180 -6.81 22.13 4.05
CA PHE A 180 -5.81 21.22 3.51
C PHE A 180 -6.04 20.96 2.02
N LEU A 181 -7.28 20.69 1.61
CA LEU A 181 -7.63 20.41 0.22
C LEU A 181 -7.28 21.59 -0.70
N HIS A 182 -7.43 22.83 -0.22
CA HIS A 182 -7.05 24.03 -0.97
C HIS A 182 -5.55 24.13 -1.27
N VAL A 183 -4.68 23.58 -0.42
CA VAL A 183 -3.23 23.70 -0.56
C VAL A 183 -2.53 22.38 -0.89
N LYS A 184 -3.25 21.24 -0.91
CA LYS A 184 -2.66 19.90 -1.01
C LYS A 184 -1.80 19.73 -2.27
N ASP A 185 -2.25 20.27 -3.41
CA ASP A 185 -1.57 20.09 -4.69
C ASP A 185 -0.31 20.94 -4.75
N GLU A 186 -0.36 22.15 -4.19
CA GLU A 186 0.84 22.98 -4.01
C GLU A 186 1.86 22.30 -3.09
N LEU A 187 1.41 21.71 -1.98
CA LEU A 187 2.28 20.93 -1.09
C LEU A 187 2.90 19.74 -1.82
N TRP A 188 2.11 18.99 -2.58
CA TRP A 188 2.60 17.84 -3.35
C TRP A 188 3.67 18.26 -4.36
N HIS A 189 3.39 19.25 -5.18
CA HIS A 189 4.34 19.76 -6.18
C HIS A 189 5.61 20.29 -5.53
N ARG A 190 5.50 21.00 -4.41
CA ARG A 190 6.67 21.54 -3.71
C ARG A 190 7.54 20.47 -3.08
N TYR A 191 6.94 19.55 -2.33
CA TYR A 191 7.68 18.63 -1.48
C TYR A 191 8.07 17.33 -2.18
N TYR A 192 7.33 16.88 -3.20
CA TYR A 192 7.69 15.68 -3.96
C TYR A 192 9.12 15.73 -4.49
N PRO A 193 9.54 16.70 -5.33
CA PRO A 193 10.91 16.77 -5.81
C PRO A 193 11.92 16.98 -4.69
N LYS A 194 11.50 17.61 -3.59
CA LYS A 194 12.36 17.89 -2.44
C LYS A 194 12.74 16.65 -1.66
N PHE A 195 11.83 15.66 -1.56
CA PHE A 195 12.01 14.51 -0.67
C PHE A 195 12.04 13.15 -1.35
N VAL A 196 11.54 13.02 -2.57
CA VAL A 196 11.59 11.75 -3.29
C VAL A 196 13.03 11.24 -3.38
N GLY A 197 13.18 9.94 -3.20
CA GLY A 197 14.47 9.27 -3.20
C GLY A 197 15.33 9.41 -1.96
N LEU A 198 15.07 10.35 -1.03
CA LEU A 198 15.94 10.57 0.15
C LEU A 198 16.04 9.31 1.04
N GLN A 199 17.25 8.75 1.17
CA GLN A 199 17.53 7.63 2.07
C GLN A 199 17.53 8.04 3.55
N HIS A 200 17.94 9.27 3.86
CA HIS A 200 18.08 9.76 5.24
C HIS A 200 17.04 10.83 5.60
N LEU A 201 16.60 10.79 6.86
CA LEU A 201 15.74 11.82 7.45
C LEU A 201 16.53 13.11 7.65
N THR A 202 16.50 14.01 6.66
CA THR A 202 17.02 15.37 6.81
C THR A 202 16.24 16.13 7.89
N PRO A 203 16.82 17.14 8.56
CA PRO A 203 16.10 17.96 9.53
C PRO A 203 14.82 18.58 8.94
N GLU A 204 14.88 18.99 7.66
CA GLU A 204 13.73 19.52 6.94
C GLU A 204 12.63 18.47 6.74
N LEU A 205 12.99 17.25 6.34
CA LEU A 205 12.03 16.14 6.19
C LEU A 205 11.38 15.77 7.52
N GLN A 206 12.16 15.75 8.61
CA GLN A 206 11.65 15.51 9.97
C GLN A 206 10.66 16.61 10.40
N HIS A 207 10.99 17.86 10.12
CA HIS A 207 10.11 18.99 10.40
C HIS A 207 8.81 18.91 9.60
N PHE A 208 8.89 18.66 8.29
CA PHE A 208 7.72 18.48 7.43
C PHE A 208 6.83 17.32 7.89
N LYS A 209 7.43 16.17 8.24
CA LYS A 209 6.69 15.03 8.80
C LYS A 209 5.96 15.38 10.09
N SER A 210 6.63 16.10 11.00
CA SER A 210 6.05 16.54 12.27
C SER A 210 4.90 17.53 12.07
N TRP A 211 5.07 18.46 11.12
CA TRP A 211 4.03 19.39 10.70
C TRP A 211 2.81 18.67 10.10
N LEU A 212 3.00 17.71 9.19
CA LEU A 212 1.90 16.91 8.61
C LEU A 212 1.12 16.13 9.68
N ILE A 213 1.81 15.47 10.62
CA ILE A 213 1.17 14.70 11.69
C ILE A 213 0.36 15.62 12.60
N THR A 214 0.91 16.79 12.94
CA THR A 214 0.22 17.78 13.79
C THR A 214 -1.01 18.32 13.07
N THR A 215 -0.85 18.72 11.81
CA THR A 215 -1.93 19.25 10.97
C THR A 215 -3.05 18.21 10.77
N LYS A 216 -2.71 16.95 10.51
CA LYS A 216 -3.67 15.85 10.42
C LYS A 216 -4.47 15.71 11.72
N LYS A 217 -3.80 15.77 12.88
CA LYS A 217 -4.49 15.71 14.18
C LYS A 217 -5.46 16.86 14.37
N GLU A 218 -5.09 18.07 13.96
CA GLU A 218 -5.98 19.24 14.02
C GLU A 218 -7.18 19.07 13.09
N CYS A 219 -6.99 18.59 11.85
CA CYS A 219 -8.09 18.27 10.94
C CYS A 219 -9.03 17.21 11.52
N ILE A 220 -8.48 16.15 12.12
CA ILE A 220 -9.28 15.11 12.79
C ILE A 220 -10.06 15.71 13.96
N LYS A 221 -9.45 16.55 14.80
CA LYS A 221 -10.16 17.22 15.90
C LYS A 221 -11.30 18.11 15.39
N ALA A 222 -11.09 18.82 14.29
CA ALA A 222 -12.09 19.68 13.67
C ALA A 222 -13.23 18.88 13.01
N ALA A 223 -12.92 17.70 12.47
CA ALA A 223 -13.87 16.81 11.81
C ALA A 223 -14.56 15.83 12.77
N ALA A 224 -13.97 15.59 13.94
CA ALA A 224 -14.49 14.66 14.94
C ALA A 224 -15.96 15.00 15.20
N PRO A 225 -16.88 14.06 14.95
CA PRO A 225 -18.27 14.29 15.26
C PRO A 225 -18.38 14.63 16.75
N ARG A 226 -19.15 15.67 17.09
CA ARG A 226 -19.66 15.84 18.47
C ARG A 226 -20.28 14.54 19.03
N GLY A 227 -20.62 13.60 18.13
CA GLY A 227 -21.01 12.22 18.38
C GLY A 227 -20.03 11.33 19.14
N ILE A 228 -18.70 11.42 19.00
CA ILE A 228 -17.77 10.53 19.75
C ILE A 228 -17.75 10.88 21.24
N HIS A 229 -17.76 12.18 21.56
CA HIS A 229 -17.87 12.62 22.95
C HIS A 229 -19.25 12.29 23.54
N LYS A 230 -20.30 12.32 22.71
CA LYS A 230 -21.63 11.86 23.09
C LYS A 230 -21.64 10.33 23.32
N LEU A 231 -21.01 9.56 22.45
CA LEU A 231 -20.89 8.10 22.54
C LEU A 231 -20.15 7.68 23.81
N LEU A 232 -18.98 8.26 24.08
CA LEU A 232 -18.21 7.96 25.29
C LEU A 232 -18.99 8.32 26.56
N ARG A 233 -19.74 9.43 26.55
CA ARG A 233 -20.59 9.81 27.68
C ARG A 233 -21.77 8.85 27.86
N LEU A 234 -22.42 8.43 26.77
CA LEU A 234 -23.51 7.44 26.82
C LEU A 234 -23.03 6.08 27.36
N LEU A 235 -21.84 5.62 26.95
CA LEU A 235 -21.24 4.40 27.47
C LEU A 235 -20.87 4.54 28.96
N GLN A 236 -20.33 5.69 29.38
CA GLN A 236 -20.06 5.96 30.80
C GLN A 236 -21.32 6.03 31.67
N ASP A 237 -22.43 6.50 31.08
CA ASP A 237 -23.73 6.60 31.73
C ASP A 237 -24.55 5.29 31.68
N GLY A 238 -23.98 4.19 31.15
CA GLY A 238 -24.65 2.88 31.02
C GLY A 238 -25.78 2.86 29.99
N LYS A 239 -25.81 3.81 29.06
CA LYS A 239 -26.83 3.96 28.01
C LYS A 239 -26.39 3.27 26.72
N GLU A 240 -26.26 1.96 26.79
CA GLU A 240 -25.69 1.12 25.72
C GLU A 240 -26.55 1.14 24.45
N ASP A 241 -27.88 1.10 24.56
CA ASP A 241 -28.79 1.14 23.41
C ASP A 241 -28.68 2.45 22.61
N GLU A 242 -28.59 3.59 23.30
CA GLU A 242 -28.41 4.91 22.67
C GLU A 242 -27.01 5.06 22.04
N ALA A 243 -25.99 4.40 22.62
CA ALA A 243 -24.64 4.34 22.06
C ALA A 243 -24.61 3.50 20.76
N VAL A 244 -25.32 2.37 20.75
CA VAL A 244 -25.55 1.54 19.56
C VAL A 244 -26.28 2.32 18.47
N ASP A 245 -27.29 3.13 18.81
CA ASP A 245 -27.99 3.99 17.84
C ASP A 245 -27.09 5.05 17.20
N ILE A 246 -26.15 5.64 17.95
CA ILE A 246 -25.15 6.55 17.38
C ILE A 246 -24.19 5.81 16.44
N LEU A 247 -23.79 4.59 16.80
CA LEU A 247 -22.96 3.73 15.94
C LEU A 247 -23.71 3.32 14.68
N ARG A 248 -25.04 3.10 14.76
CA ARG A 248 -25.93 2.79 13.61
C ARG A 248 -26.19 3.98 12.70
N LEU A 249 -26.32 5.18 13.28
CA LEU A 249 -26.51 6.45 12.53
C LEU A 249 -25.22 6.95 11.87
N GLY A 250 -24.06 6.38 12.21
CA GLY A 250 -22.81 6.51 11.47
C GLY A 250 -22.90 5.82 10.10
N LYS A 251 -23.67 6.42 9.20
CA LYS A 251 -23.96 6.15 7.78
C LYS A 251 -23.54 4.79 7.14
N PRO A 252 -24.41 4.23 6.27
CA PRO A 252 -24.12 3.06 5.44
C PRO A 252 -23.04 3.31 4.37
N CYS A 253 -22.27 2.24 4.11
CA CYS A 253 -21.45 1.80 2.95
C CYS A 253 -20.87 2.76 1.87
N ASP A 254 -21.35 3.99 1.68
CA ASP A 254 -21.02 4.78 0.48
C ASP A 254 -20.20 6.07 0.75
N ASP A 255 -20.13 6.56 2.00
CA ASP A 255 -19.34 7.75 2.37
C ASP A 255 -18.22 7.38 3.37
N PRO A 256 -16.93 7.61 3.05
CA PRO A 256 -15.84 7.37 4.01
C PRO A 256 -16.02 8.25 5.25
N SER A 257 -15.66 7.72 6.42
CA SER A 257 -15.64 8.54 7.65
C SER A 257 -14.76 9.79 7.44
N PRO A 258 -15.03 10.91 8.13
CA PRO A 258 -14.20 12.10 8.01
C PRO A 258 -12.72 11.80 8.29
N GLU A 259 -12.42 10.92 9.23
CA GLU A 259 -11.07 10.45 9.55
C GLU A 259 -10.44 9.64 8.40
N GLU A 260 -11.20 8.78 7.73
CA GLU A 260 -10.73 8.05 6.55
C GLU A 260 -10.48 8.96 5.36
N SER A 261 -11.37 9.93 5.13
CA SER A 261 -11.21 10.96 4.11
C SER A 261 -9.95 11.79 4.37
N ILE A 262 -9.78 12.29 5.60
CA ILE A 262 -8.55 12.99 6.03
C ILE A 262 -7.35 12.09 5.79
N GLU A 263 -7.38 10.84 6.22
CA GLU A 263 -6.22 9.96 6.08
C GLU A 263 -5.89 9.64 4.61
N ALA A 264 -6.90 9.47 3.76
CA ALA A 264 -6.70 9.27 2.33
C ALA A 264 -5.99 10.47 1.68
N HIS A 265 -6.29 11.68 2.13
CA HIS A 265 -5.68 12.91 1.63
C HIS A 265 -4.28 13.18 2.20
N PHE A 266 -4.01 12.85 3.46
CA PHE A 266 -2.69 13.02 4.07
C PHE A 266 -1.71 11.90 3.73
N ALA A 267 -2.19 10.67 3.52
CA ALA A 267 -1.35 9.51 3.32
C ALA A 267 -0.30 9.69 2.21
N PRO A 268 -0.60 10.22 1.00
CA PRO A 268 0.40 10.49 -0.02
C PRO A 268 1.60 11.32 0.46
N LEU A 269 1.34 12.44 1.14
CA LEU A 269 2.40 13.31 1.68
C LEU A 269 3.14 12.66 2.85
N VAL A 270 2.46 11.88 3.68
CA VAL A 270 3.12 11.11 4.75
C VAL A 270 4.01 10.02 4.15
N ASN A 271 3.55 9.30 3.12
CA ASN A 271 4.32 8.27 2.43
C ASN A 271 5.53 8.86 1.71
N LEU A 272 5.47 10.12 1.26
CA LEU A 272 6.63 10.82 0.72
C LEU A 272 7.79 10.89 1.73
N THR A 273 7.47 10.87 3.02
CA THR A 273 8.47 10.80 4.11
C THR A 273 9.03 9.40 4.35
N SER A 274 8.49 8.38 3.68
CA SER A 274 8.97 6.99 3.73
C SER A 274 9.51 6.57 2.35
N GLN A 275 10.81 6.80 2.13
CA GLN A 275 11.64 6.29 1.02
C GLN A 275 10.86 5.85 -0.23
N ILE A 276 10.34 6.81 -1.01
CA ILE A 276 9.68 6.53 -2.28
C ILE A 276 10.74 6.51 -3.40
N LYS A 277 10.64 5.51 -4.30
CA LYS A 277 11.37 5.47 -5.58
C LYS A 277 10.91 6.60 -6.54
N PHE A 278 11.56 6.73 -7.69
CA PHE A 278 11.34 7.83 -8.65
C PHE A 278 10.30 7.65 -9.78
N PRO A 279 9.32 6.70 -9.78
CA PRO A 279 8.39 6.59 -10.90
C PRO A 279 7.60 7.88 -11.09
N LEU A 280 7.56 8.42 -12.32
CA LEU A 280 6.69 9.55 -12.66
C LEU A 280 5.21 9.20 -12.39
N ALA A 281 4.86 7.93 -12.58
CA ALA A 281 3.55 7.40 -12.22
C ALA A 281 3.20 7.65 -10.74
N THR A 282 4.16 7.69 -9.81
CA THR A 282 3.90 8.02 -8.41
C THR A 282 3.54 9.49 -8.22
N TYR A 283 4.16 10.38 -9.01
CA TYR A 283 3.80 11.79 -9.02
C TYR A 283 2.41 12.03 -9.61
N LEU A 284 2.11 11.38 -10.76
CA LEU A 284 0.85 11.55 -11.50
C LEU A 284 -0.32 10.83 -10.84
N LYS A 285 -0.10 9.61 -10.33
CA LYS A 285 -1.08 8.85 -9.54
C LYS A 285 -0.87 9.23 -8.09
N TYR A 286 -1.37 10.41 -7.71
CA TYR A 286 -1.66 10.70 -6.31
C TYR A 286 -2.42 9.48 -5.75
N PRO A 287 -1.84 8.65 -4.86
CA PRO A 287 -2.43 7.35 -4.56
C PRO A 287 -3.62 7.57 -3.63
N VAL A 288 -4.81 7.74 -4.21
CA VAL A 288 -6.06 7.98 -3.47
C VAL A 288 -6.61 6.69 -2.83
N SER A 289 -6.08 5.52 -3.17
CA SER A 289 -6.61 4.23 -2.71
C SER A 289 -5.56 3.38 -1.98
N ARG A 290 -5.90 2.97 -0.75
CA ARG A 290 -5.12 2.04 0.09
C ARG A 290 -4.98 0.65 -0.56
N VAL A 291 -5.94 0.29 -1.43
CA VAL A 291 -6.05 -1.01 -2.11
C VAL A 291 -5.08 -1.18 -3.29
N ALA A 292 -4.53 -0.09 -3.85
CA ALA A 292 -3.58 -0.14 -4.96
C ALA A 292 -2.21 -0.78 -4.61
N ARG A 293 -2.01 -1.22 -3.36
CA ARG A 293 -0.78 -1.87 -2.86
C ARG A 293 -0.84 -3.40 -2.86
N ARG A 294 -1.69 -4.04 -3.66
CA ARG A 294 -1.74 -5.51 -3.79
C ARG A 294 -0.57 -6.02 -4.65
N PRO A 295 0.23 -7.00 -4.19
CA PRO A 295 0.97 -7.85 -5.13
C PRO A 295 -0.07 -8.65 -5.96
N ASN A 296 0.25 -8.89 -7.24
CA ASN A 296 -0.63 -9.58 -8.19
C ASN A 296 -1.14 -10.92 -7.61
N ALA A 297 -2.41 -11.24 -7.92
CA ALA A 297 -3.09 -12.48 -7.53
C ALA A 297 -2.38 -13.76 -8.03
N ASP A 298 -1.45 -13.63 -8.98
CA ASP A 298 -0.63 -14.72 -9.53
C ASP A 298 0.27 -15.38 -8.46
N PHE A 299 0.47 -14.75 -7.30
CA PHE A 299 1.35 -15.25 -6.25
C PHE A 299 0.81 -16.47 -5.46
N ILE A 300 -0.48 -16.80 -5.58
CA ILE A 300 -1.07 -17.96 -4.88
C ILE A 300 -0.57 -19.30 -5.47
N GLN A 301 0.03 -19.32 -6.66
CA GLN A 301 0.42 -20.57 -7.33
C GLN A 301 1.71 -21.24 -6.80
N LYS A 302 2.51 -20.59 -5.95
CA LYS A 302 3.80 -21.13 -5.47
C LYS A 302 4.09 -20.80 -4.00
N VAL A 303 3.12 -20.95 -3.12
CA VAL A 303 3.45 -20.93 -1.68
C VAL A 303 3.94 -22.32 -1.30
N ASP A 304 5.25 -22.49 -1.25
CA ASP A 304 5.89 -23.72 -0.78
C ASP A 304 5.80 -23.78 0.75
N LEU A 305 4.57 -23.81 1.27
CA LEU A 305 4.28 -23.89 2.71
C LEU A 305 4.73 -25.23 3.33
N TRP A 306 5.18 -26.17 2.50
CA TRP A 306 5.56 -27.52 2.87
C TRP A 306 6.96 -27.60 3.48
N GLY A 307 7.86 -26.67 3.14
CA GLY A 307 9.25 -26.66 3.60
C GLY A 307 9.41 -26.48 5.12
N ASP A 308 8.47 -25.79 5.77
CA ASP A 308 8.52 -25.49 7.21
C ASP A 308 8.04 -26.66 8.11
N PHE A 309 7.59 -27.78 7.53
CA PHE A 309 7.00 -28.91 8.28
C PHE A 309 7.94 -30.07 8.58
N ASN A 310 9.19 -30.02 8.10
CA ASN A 310 10.20 -31.05 8.34
C ASN A 310 10.88 -30.90 9.72
N THR A 311 10.11 -30.72 10.80
CA THR A 311 10.70 -30.47 12.13
C THR A 311 11.17 -31.72 12.88
N GLY A 312 11.03 -32.92 12.31
CA GLY A 312 11.53 -34.17 12.92
C GLY A 312 10.87 -34.57 14.24
N GLU A 313 9.89 -33.80 14.73
CA GLU A 313 9.10 -34.11 15.93
C GLU A 313 8.03 -35.16 15.59
N SER A 314 7.88 -36.18 16.46
CA SER A 314 6.86 -37.19 16.25
C SER A 314 5.46 -36.55 16.36
N LEU A 315 4.59 -36.88 15.41
CA LEU A 315 3.17 -36.49 15.35
C LEU A 315 2.39 -36.72 16.67
N GLU A 316 2.91 -37.59 17.54
CA GLU A 316 2.35 -37.93 18.85
C GLU A 316 2.47 -36.80 19.87
N THR A 317 3.45 -35.89 19.70
CA THR A 317 3.69 -34.76 20.63
C THR A 317 2.85 -33.51 20.33
N LEU A 318 2.16 -33.44 19.18
CA LEU A 318 1.42 -32.26 18.73
C LEU A 318 -0.05 -32.20 19.22
N CYS A 319 -0.55 -33.24 19.89
CA CYS A 319 -1.95 -33.40 20.27
C CYS A 319 -2.19 -33.20 21.77
N ASN A 320 -2.61 -31.99 22.18
CA ASN A 320 -2.83 -31.65 23.60
C ASN A 320 -4.30 -31.49 24.04
N ILE A 321 -5.31 -31.62 23.17
CA ILE A 321 -6.72 -31.36 23.55
C ILE A 321 -7.61 -32.61 23.59
N THR A 322 -7.39 -33.62 22.73
CA THR A 322 -8.40 -34.68 22.50
C THR A 322 -8.00 -36.07 22.96
N GLY A 323 -6.79 -36.28 23.46
CA GLY A 323 -6.33 -37.56 24.05
C GLY A 323 -6.21 -38.75 23.08
N GLU A 324 -7.04 -38.84 22.03
CA GLU A 324 -7.13 -40.05 21.17
C GLU A 324 -7.47 -39.78 19.69
N MET A 325 -7.73 -38.53 19.25
CA MET A 325 -8.11 -38.23 17.85
C MET A 325 -7.05 -37.42 17.09
N ASP A 326 -6.82 -37.81 15.83
CA ASP A 326 -6.02 -37.05 14.85
C ASP A 326 -6.51 -35.59 14.76
N ILE A 327 -5.59 -34.65 14.52
CA ILE A 327 -5.91 -33.22 14.51
C ILE A 327 -6.73 -32.92 13.25
N PRO A 328 -7.96 -32.40 13.36
CA PRO A 328 -8.73 -32.08 12.18
C PRO A 328 -8.09 -30.94 11.38
N VAL A 329 -8.02 -31.08 10.07
CA VAL A 329 -7.65 -29.98 9.16
C VAL A 329 -8.78 -29.73 8.17
N LEU A 330 -9.10 -28.45 7.95
CA LEU A 330 -10.03 -28.02 6.91
C LEU A 330 -9.27 -27.81 5.61
N MET A 331 -9.52 -28.63 4.58
CA MET A 331 -8.88 -28.44 3.28
C MET A 331 -9.47 -27.23 2.54
N ILE A 332 -8.60 -26.51 1.83
CA ILE A 332 -8.94 -25.29 1.09
C ILE A 332 -8.68 -25.51 -0.40
N ARG A 333 -9.74 -25.39 -1.20
CA ARG A 333 -9.67 -25.50 -2.66
C ARG A 333 -8.97 -24.30 -3.28
N LYS A 334 -8.40 -24.53 -4.46
CA LYS A 334 -7.78 -23.50 -5.27
C LYS A 334 -8.85 -22.57 -5.83
N CYS A 335 -8.53 -21.28 -5.75
CA CYS A 335 -9.42 -20.22 -6.20
C CYS A 335 -8.73 -19.42 -7.30
N ASP A 336 -9.23 -19.52 -8.54
CA ASP A 336 -8.57 -18.96 -9.73
C ASP A 336 -8.47 -17.42 -9.71
N ALA A 337 -9.40 -16.76 -9.02
CA ALA A 337 -9.35 -15.34 -8.71
C ALA A 337 -9.35 -15.19 -7.20
N GLY A 338 -8.37 -14.50 -6.61
CA GLY A 338 -8.28 -14.28 -5.16
C GLY A 338 -9.62 -13.90 -4.53
N LEU A 339 -9.84 -14.34 -3.28
CA LEU A 339 -11.16 -14.37 -2.63
C LEU A 339 -11.97 -13.07 -2.78
N PHE A 340 -11.29 -11.92 -2.69
CA PHE A 340 -11.89 -10.59 -2.75
C PHE A 340 -11.54 -9.80 -4.02
N ASN A 341 -11.09 -10.45 -5.09
CA ASN A 341 -10.73 -9.74 -6.33
C ASN A 341 -11.93 -9.20 -7.11
N SER A 342 -13.13 -9.71 -6.85
CA SER A 342 -14.38 -9.28 -7.48
C SER A 342 -15.16 -8.26 -6.64
N LEU A 343 -14.64 -7.87 -5.48
CA LEU A 343 -15.25 -6.89 -4.59
C LEU A 343 -14.70 -5.50 -4.86
N GLU A 344 -15.52 -4.48 -4.62
CA GLU A 344 -15.08 -3.10 -4.73
C GLU A 344 -14.04 -2.76 -3.65
N PRO A 345 -13.02 -1.94 -3.97
CA PRO A 345 -11.97 -1.54 -3.02
C PRO A 345 -12.49 -1.03 -1.68
N ALA A 346 -13.60 -0.28 -1.67
CA ALA A 346 -14.21 0.24 -0.45
C ALA A 346 -14.72 -0.88 0.47
N CYS A 347 -15.44 -1.87 -0.08
CA CYS A 347 -15.92 -3.02 0.68
C CYS A 347 -14.75 -3.82 1.28
N ILE A 348 -13.65 -3.94 0.55
CA ILE A 348 -12.45 -4.62 1.02
C ILE A 348 -11.83 -3.88 2.19
N ASP A 349 -11.64 -2.55 2.09
CA ASP A 349 -11.07 -1.73 3.17
C ASP A 349 -11.93 -1.81 4.44
N TYR A 350 -13.24 -1.95 4.29
CA TYR A 350 -14.15 -2.19 5.41
C TYR A 350 -13.98 -3.58 6.03
N MET A 351 -13.92 -4.65 5.22
CA MET A 351 -13.66 -6.02 5.70
C MET A 351 -12.28 -6.15 6.38
N VAL A 352 -11.28 -5.43 5.90
CA VAL A 352 -9.96 -5.31 6.55
C VAL A 352 -10.10 -4.73 7.95
N THR A 353 -11.01 -3.76 8.09
CA THR A 353 -11.24 -3.04 9.34
C THR A 353 -12.06 -3.86 10.32
N MET A 354 -13.10 -4.53 9.84
CA MET A 354 -14.00 -5.35 10.65
C MET A 354 -14.24 -6.69 9.93
N PRO A 355 -13.42 -7.72 10.23
CA PRO A 355 -13.48 -9.01 9.54
C PRO A 355 -14.87 -9.63 9.49
N LEU A 356 -15.66 -9.47 10.55
CA LEU A 356 -17.02 -10.01 10.66
C LEU A 356 -18.00 -9.44 9.63
N ASP A 357 -17.75 -8.24 9.08
CA ASP A 357 -18.60 -7.67 8.02
C ASP A 357 -18.51 -8.42 6.70
N THR A 358 -17.52 -9.31 6.57
CA THR A 358 -17.50 -10.29 5.48
C THR A 358 -18.82 -11.06 5.42
N LEU A 359 -19.45 -11.32 6.58
CA LEU A 359 -20.72 -12.04 6.70
C LEU A 359 -21.91 -11.26 6.11
N LEU A 360 -21.81 -9.94 5.99
CA LEU A 360 -22.84 -9.09 5.38
C LEU A 360 -22.79 -9.14 3.84
N SER A 361 -21.67 -9.59 3.26
CA SER A 361 -21.51 -9.69 1.80
C SER A 361 -21.83 -11.09 1.31
N SER A 362 -23.01 -11.26 0.72
CA SER A 362 -23.41 -12.53 0.09
C SER A 362 -22.42 -13.00 -0.97
N LYS A 363 -21.83 -12.09 -1.75
CA LYS A 363 -20.77 -12.39 -2.73
C LYS A 363 -19.53 -12.98 -2.05
N ALA A 364 -19.10 -12.39 -0.94
CA ALA A 364 -17.95 -12.88 -0.18
C ALA A 364 -18.25 -14.24 0.45
N CYS A 365 -19.41 -14.42 1.09
CA CYS A 365 -19.82 -15.69 1.70
C CYS A 365 -19.96 -16.80 0.66
N ASN A 366 -20.59 -16.53 -0.49
CA ASN A 366 -20.69 -17.49 -1.60
C ASN A 366 -19.30 -17.95 -2.06
N LYS A 367 -18.37 -16.99 -2.20
CA LYS A 367 -17.01 -17.29 -2.65
C LYS A 367 -16.24 -18.08 -1.60
N LEU A 368 -16.34 -17.71 -0.33
CA LEU A 368 -15.77 -18.46 0.79
C LEU A 368 -16.32 -19.88 0.84
N ALA A 369 -17.63 -20.06 0.81
CA ALA A 369 -18.25 -21.39 0.82
C ALA A 369 -17.80 -22.25 -0.37
N SER A 370 -17.61 -21.64 -1.55
CA SER A 370 -17.17 -22.35 -2.75
C SER A 370 -15.73 -22.89 -2.70
N ILE A 371 -14.91 -22.43 -1.75
CA ILE A 371 -13.50 -22.85 -1.64
C ILE A 371 -13.22 -23.72 -0.41
N LEU A 372 -14.19 -23.92 0.47
CA LEU A 372 -14.08 -24.90 1.55
C LEU A 372 -14.25 -26.31 0.98
N ASP A 373 -13.43 -27.25 1.44
CA ASP A 373 -13.49 -28.68 1.11
C ASP A 373 -13.77 -29.50 2.38
N PHE A 374 -13.78 -30.82 2.27
CA PHE A 374 -13.98 -31.75 3.37
C PHE A 374 -12.84 -31.67 4.40
N PRO A 375 -13.13 -31.84 5.70
CA PRO A 375 -12.09 -31.97 6.70
C PRO A 375 -11.49 -33.37 6.64
N ILE A 376 -10.21 -33.47 6.99
CA ILE A 376 -9.48 -34.73 7.08
C ILE A 376 -8.58 -34.69 8.33
N GLY A 377 -8.18 -35.85 8.84
CA GLY A 377 -7.18 -35.90 9.91
C GLY A 377 -5.81 -35.44 9.40
N TYR A 378 -5.05 -34.73 10.24
CA TYR A 378 -3.74 -34.18 9.92
C TYR A 378 -2.74 -35.27 9.48
N LYS A 379 -2.73 -36.44 10.14
CA LYS A 379 -1.89 -37.58 9.73
C LYS A 379 -2.26 -38.05 8.31
N ALA A 380 -3.56 -38.19 8.06
CA ALA A 380 -4.05 -38.65 6.76
C ALA A 380 -3.78 -37.61 5.66
N TYR A 381 -3.97 -36.31 5.94
CA TYR A 381 -3.59 -35.22 5.03
C TYR A 381 -2.10 -35.27 4.70
N PHE A 382 -1.26 -35.37 5.73
CA PHE A 382 0.19 -35.39 5.57
C PHE A 382 0.66 -36.57 4.73
N GLN A 383 0.18 -37.79 5.02
CA GLN A 383 0.48 -38.99 4.22
C GLN A 383 0.01 -38.84 2.77
N TRP A 384 -1.19 -38.31 2.58
CA TRP A 384 -1.76 -38.09 1.25
C TRP A 384 -0.94 -37.11 0.42
N VAL A 385 -0.46 -36.03 1.05
CA VAL A 385 0.48 -35.09 0.40
C VAL A 385 1.76 -35.82 0.02
N HIS A 386 2.43 -36.50 0.97
CA HIS A 386 3.75 -37.13 0.75
C HIS A 386 3.76 -38.26 -0.28
N THR A 387 2.60 -38.87 -0.56
CA THR A 387 2.45 -39.97 -1.52
C THR A 387 2.14 -39.48 -2.94
N GLY A 388 2.31 -38.19 -3.23
CA GLY A 388 2.09 -37.62 -4.56
C GLY A 388 0.72 -36.99 -4.75
N GLY A 389 -0.11 -36.92 -3.71
CA GLY A 389 -1.43 -36.28 -3.76
C GLY A 389 -1.39 -34.76 -3.89
N HIS A 390 -0.22 -34.13 -3.84
CA HIS A 390 0.08 -32.73 -3.52
C HIS A 390 -0.88 -31.59 -3.88
N ASN A 391 -1.84 -31.74 -4.79
CA ASN A 391 -2.69 -30.64 -5.25
C ASN A 391 -4.17 -30.99 -5.48
N THR A 392 -4.70 -32.15 -5.07
CA THR A 392 -6.09 -32.54 -5.42
C THR A 392 -6.88 -33.26 -4.32
N SER A 393 -7.91 -32.62 -3.75
CA SER A 393 -8.71 -33.17 -2.65
C SER A 393 -9.06 -34.66 -2.86
N PRO A 394 -8.83 -35.53 -1.86
CA PRO A 394 -9.16 -36.95 -1.97
C PRO A 394 -10.67 -37.20 -2.08
N TYR A 395 -11.51 -36.23 -1.68
CA TYR A 395 -12.97 -36.34 -1.70
C TYR A 395 -13.58 -35.77 -2.97
N THR A 396 -13.21 -34.54 -3.34
CA THR A 396 -13.84 -33.81 -4.47
C THR A 396 -13.05 -33.94 -5.76
N ARG A 397 -11.79 -34.37 -5.69
CA ARG A 397 -10.80 -34.35 -6.79
C ARG A 397 -10.50 -32.94 -7.32
N GLU A 398 -10.98 -31.90 -6.65
CA GLU A 398 -10.68 -30.52 -7.01
C GLU A 398 -9.31 -30.10 -6.53
N SER A 399 -8.72 -29.11 -7.18
CA SER A 399 -7.39 -28.65 -6.80
C SER A 399 -7.42 -27.99 -5.42
N ILE A 400 -6.45 -28.30 -4.56
CA ILE A 400 -6.31 -27.67 -3.24
C ILE A 400 -5.07 -26.78 -3.19
N VAL A 401 -5.13 -25.74 -2.34
CA VAL A 401 -4.00 -24.83 -2.06
C VAL A 401 -3.32 -25.18 -0.74
N GLY A 402 -4.05 -25.75 0.21
CA GLY A 402 -3.53 -26.08 1.53
C GLY A 402 -4.63 -26.56 2.48
N CYS A 403 -4.35 -26.49 3.78
CA CYS A 403 -5.33 -26.79 4.82
C CYS A 403 -5.18 -25.84 6.02
N ILE A 404 -6.25 -25.72 6.82
CA ILE A 404 -6.26 -24.98 8.08
C ILE A 404 -6.37 -25.99 9.22
N PRO A 405 -5.28 -26.30 9.93
CA PRO A 405 -5.32 -27.11 11.13
C PRO A 405 -6.15 -26.47 12.24
N ILE A 406 -7.02 -27.26 12.82
CA ILE A 406 -7.87 -26.87 13.94
C ILE A 406 -7.21 -27.40 15.21
N SER A 407 -6.28 -26.62 15.77
CA SER A 407 -5.47 -27.01 16.93
C SER A 407 -5.15 -25.82 17.83
N SER A 408 -4.88 -26.08 19.11
CA SER A 408 -4.28 -25.10 20.02
C SER A 408 -2.76 -25.22 20.14
N HIS A 409 -2.11 -26.09 19.35
CA HIS A 409 -0.67 -26.25 19.40
C HIS A 409 0.02 -25.04 18.74
N PRO A 410 0.99 -24.35 19.38
CA PRO A 410 1.56 -23.09 18.87
C PRO A 410 2.09 -23.15 17.43
N LYS A 411 2.78 -24.24 17.06
CA LYS A 411 3.27 -24.42 15.67
C LYS A 411 2.14 -24.52 14.64
N LEU A 412 1.07 -25.25 14.99
CA LEU A 412 -0.09 -25.40 14.11
C LEU A 412 -0.92 -24.13 14.06
N ILE A 413 -1.02 -23.38 15.16
CA ILE A 413 -1.63 -22.03 15.17
C ILE A 413 -0.88 -21.11 14.20
N ALA A 414 0.46 -21.09 14.25
CA ALA A 414 1.25 -20.26 13.35
C ALA A 414 0.98 -20.58 11.87
N TYR A 415 0.88 -21.87 11.55
CA TYR A 415 0.51 -22.31 10.20
C TYR A 415 -0.93 -21.95 9.84
N SER A 416 -1.90 -22.22 10.70
CA SER A 416 -3.31 -21.83 10.46
C SER A 416 -3.42 -20.33 10.21
N ASN A 417 -2.71 -19.51 10.97
CA ASN A 417 -2.67 -18.05 10.78
C ASN A 417 -2.05 -17.65 9.44
N ASN A 418 -0.99 -18.35 9.02
CA ASN A 418 -0.38 -18.15 7.72
C ASN A 418 -1.37 -18.52 6.61
N MET A 419 -1.99 -19.71 6.68
CA MET A 419 -2.98 -20.16 5.69
C MET A 419 -4.19 -19.22 5.63
N ILE A 420 -4.70 -18.74 6.76
CA ILE A 420 -5.76 -17.73 6.82
C ILE A 420 -5.31 -16.43 6.12
N SER A 421 -4.08 -15.97 6.38
CA SER A 421 -3.54 -14.78 5.72
C SER A 421 -3.41 -14.96 4.20
N HIS A 422 -3.05 -16.16 3.75
CA HIS A 422 -3.03 -16.50 2.32
C HIS A 422 -4.42 -16.56 1.71
N LEU A 423 -5.36 -17.19 2.40
CA LEU A 423 -6.75 -17.36 1.98
C LEU A 423 -7.43 -16.01 1.74
N PHE A 424 -7.35 -15.11 2.72
CA PHE A 424 -8.04 -13.83 2.67
C PHE A 424 -7.23 -12.74 1.95
N TRP A 425 -5.90 -12.76 2.08
CA TRP A 425 -5.06 -11.59 1.80
C TRP A 425 -3.77 -11.88 1.02
N GLY A 426 -3.64 -13.06 0.41
CA GLY A 426 -2.47 -13.43 -0.39
C GLY A 426 -1.16 -13.44 0.40
N GLY A 427 -1.23 -13.69 1.72
CA GLY A 427 -0.09 -13.86 2.63
C GLY A 427 0.15 -12.66 3.54
N LYS A 428 -0.55 -11.54 3.33
CA LYS A 428 -0.48 -10.39 4.23
C LYS A 428 -1.29 -10.68 5.50
N LYS A 429 -0.68 -10.51 6.66
CA LYS A 429 -1.39 -10.57 7.95
C LYS A 429 -2.24 -9.31 8.10
N VAL A 430 -3.56 -9.45 8.11
CA VAL A 430 -4.51 -8.35 8.24
C VAL A 430 -5.51 -8.69 9.34
N GLY A 431 -5.65 -7.80 10.32
CA GLY A 431 -6.48 -8.04 11.51
C GLY A 431 -5.99 -9.21 12.37
N THR A 432 -6.82 -9.62 13.33
CA THR A 432 -6.54 -10.77 14.20
C THR A 432 -7.00 -12.07 13.52
N PRO A 433 -6.12 -13.07 13.30
CA PRO A 433 -6.48 -14.31 12.61
C PRO A 433 -7.69 -15.07 13.18
N VAL A 434 -7.90 -15.03 14.49
CA VAL A 434 -9.06 -15.70 15.12
C VAL A 434 -10.41 -15.10 14.67
N LEU A 435 -10.47 -13.81 14.34
CA LEU A 435 -11.69 -13.19 13.80
C LEU A 435 -12.01 -13.73 12.40
N TRP A 436 -11.00 -14.00 11.57
CA TRP A 436 -11.18 -14.66 10.29
C TRP A 436 -11.60 -16.13 10.45
N MET A 437 -11.17 -16.80 11.52
CA MET A 437 -11.68 -18.14 11.83
C MET A 437 -13.17 -18.11 12.20
N TRP A 438 -13.63 -17.08 12.92
CA TRP A 438 -15.06 -16.86 13.15
C TRP A 438 -15.84 -16.67 11.87
N VAL A 439 -15.33 -15.87 10.92
CA VAL A 439 -15.95 -15.72 9.59
C VAL A 439 -16.10 -17.08 8.91
N LEU A 440 -15.06 -17.91 8.91
CA LEU A 440 -15.12 -19.28 8.36
C LEU A 440 -16.16 -20.14 9.08
N TYR A 441 -16.16 -20.13 10.40
CA TYR A 441 -17.12 -20.88 11.21
C TYR A 441 -18.56 -20.49 10.87
N PHE A 442 -18.88 -19.19 10.83
CA PHE A 442 -20.22 -18.71 10.51
C PHE A 442 -20.63 -19.04 9.07
N VAL A 443 -19.73 -18.91 8.10
CA VAL A 443 -20.00 -19.35 6.73
C VAL A 443 -20.34 -20.84 6.70
N ILE A 444 -19.62 -21.68 7.45
CA ILE A 444 -19.91 -23.12 7.54
C ILE A 444 -21.27 -23.38 8.19
N GLN A 445 -21.63 -22.63 9.24
CA GLN A 445 -22.89 -22.79 9.96
C GLN A 445 -24.11 -22.39 9.12
N GLU A 446 -24.02 -21.28 8.40
CA GLU A 446 -25.18 -20.61 7.81
C GLU A 446 -25.32 -20.86 6.31
N HIS A 447 -24.22 -21.06 5.60
CA HIS A 447 -24.25 -21.13 4.14
C HIS A 447 -24.68 -22.51 3.64
N LYS A 448 -25.72 -22.57 2.79
CA LYS A 448 -26.27 -23.84 2.24
C LYS A 448 -25.22 -24.71 1.57
N ALA A 449 -24.28 -24.12 0.82
CA ALA A 449 -23.22 -24.89 0.16
C ALA A 449 -22.29 -25.62 1.14
N CYS A 450 -22.29 -25.27 2.43
CA CYS A 450 -21.52 -25.92 3.48
C CYS A 450 -22.33 -26.95 4.29
N GLU A 451 -23.56 -27.28 3.86
CA GLU A 451 -24.42 -28.25 4.57
C GLU A 451 -23.72 -29.59 4.80
N TYR A 452 -22.91 -30.07 3.84
CA TYR A 452 -22.15 -31.31 3.96
C TYR A 452 -21.18 -31.32 5.16
N LEU A 453 -20.60 -30.17 5.52
CA LEU A 453 -19.72 -30.04 6.69
C LEU A 453 -20.52 -30.18 7.99
N ARG A 454 -21.74 -29.65 8.01
CA ARG A 454 -22.63 -29.72 9.16
C ARG A 454 -23.24 -31.11 9.30
N SER A 455 -23.80 -31.68 8.25
CA SER A 455 -24.51 -32.96 8.34
C SER A 455 -23.56 -34.13 8.60
N SER A 456 -22.38 -34.13 7.96
CA SER A 456 -21.51 -35.31 7.91
C SER A 456 -20.26 -35.19 8.77
N HIS A 457 -19.94 -34.01 9.31
CA HIS A 457 -18.73 -33.76 10.09
C HIS A 457 -18.99 -32.97 11.38
N GLN A 458 -20.03 -33.33 12.13
CA GLN A 458 -20.39 -32.68 13.40
C GLN A 458 -19.23 -32.63 14.41
N ASP A 459 -18.41 -33.68 14.49
CA ASP A 459 -17.28 -33.70 15.44
C ASP A 459 -16.18 -32.70 15.04
N PHE A 460 -15.95 -32.51 13.74
CA PHE A 460 -15.06 -31.44 13.26
C PHE A 460 -15.59 -30.06 13.70
N ILE A 461 -16.89 -29.81 13.54
CA ILE A 461 -17.50 -28.54 13.92
C ILE A 461 -17.36 -28.26 15.41
N LYS A 462 -17.60 -29.27 16.26
CA LYS A 462 -17.42 -29.16 17.72
C LYS A 462 -15.97 -28.82 18.09
N VAL A 463 -15.00 -29.50 17.47
CA VAL A 463 -13.57 -29.21 17.71
C VAL A 463 -13.20 -27.82 17.21
N PHE A 464 -13.70 -27.41 16.03
CA PHE A 464 -13.47 -26.09 15.46
C PHE A 464 -13.96 -24.98 16.39
N LEU A 465 -15.20 -25.11 16.87
CA LEU A 465 -15.76 -24.18 17.83
C LEU A 465 -14.95 -24.12 19.13
N LYS A 466 -14.63 -25.28 19.73
CA LYS A 466 -13.82 -25.35 20.96
C LYS A 466 -12.47 -24.64 20.80
N VAL A 467 -11.79 -24.84 19.68
CA VAL A 467 -10.49 -24.20 19.40
C VAL A 467 -10.62 -22.71 19.17
N ILE A 468 -11.61 -22.25 18.37
CA ILE A 468 -11.81 -20.81 18.13
C ILE A 468 -12.13 -20.09 19.44
N VAL A 469 -13.01 -20.66 20.27
CA VAL A 469 -13.37 -20.11 21.58
C VAL A 469 -12.14 -19.98 22.46
N LYS A 470 -11.36 -21.06 22.62
CA LYS A 470 -10.13 -21.02 23.42
C LYS A 470 -9.19 -19.91 22.94
N ARG A 471 -8.96 -19.83 21.63
CA ARG A 471 -8.14 -18.77 21.03
C ARG A 471 -8.73 -17.38 21.24
N SER A 472 -10.06 -17.23 21.25
CA SER A 472 -10.72 -15.94 21.47
C SER A 472 -10.59 -15.46 22.91
N CYS A 473 -10.43 -16.38 23.88
CA CYS A 473 -10.13 -16.07 25.27
C CYS A 473 -8.65 -15.68 25.48
N GLU A 474 -7.73 -16.30 24.72
CA GLU A 474 -6.29 -16.10 24.86
C GLU A 474 -5.74 -14.94 24.00
N GLU A 475 -6.37 -14.64 22.86
CA GLU A 475 -5.93 -13.60 21.93
C GLU A 475 -6.56 -12.25 22.25
N MET A 476 -5.71 -11.21 22.21
CA MET A 476 -6.14 -9.82 22.28
C MET A 476 -6.28 -9.23 20.88
N THR A 477 -7.24 -8.35 20.70
CA THR A 477 -7.33 -7.49 19.52
C THR A 477 -7.52 -6.04 19.96
N ARG A 478 -7.61 -5.11 19.01
CA ARG A 478 -7.94 -3.71 19.31
C ARG A 478 -9.45 -3.55 19.23
N LEU A 479 -10.02 -2.61 19.99
CA LEU A 479 -11.47 -2.35 19.99
C LEU A 479 -12.05 -2.19 18.57
N GLY A 480 -11.29 -1.57 17.66
CA GLY A 480 -11.71 -1.43 16.27
C GLY A 480 -11.42 -2.62 15.35
N MET A 481 -11.04 -3.80 15.88
CA MET A 481 -10.83 -5.12 15.22
C MET A 481 -9.85 -5.20 14.04
N SER A 482 -9.43 -4.05 13.51
CA SER A 482 -8.65 -3.90 12.29
C SER A 482 -7.16 -4.17 12.49
N GLY A 483 -6.68 -4.09 13.73
CA GLY A 483 -5.25 -4.02 14.04
C GLY A 483 -4.57 -2.75 13.53
N LEU A 484 -5.31 -1.80 12.92
CA LEU A 484 -4.79 -0.55 12.39
C LEU A 484 -4.53 0.46 13.52
N GLY A 485 -3.59 1.38 13.31
CA GLY A 485 -3.21 2.40 14.30
C GLY A 485 -4.24 3.54 14.48
N ASN A 486 -5.31 3.50 13.70
CA ASN A 486 -6.25 4.61 13.50
C ASN A 486 -7.53 4.42 14.33
N PHE A 487 -7.77 3.20 14.80
CA PHE A 487 -8.88 2.84 15.67
C PHE A 487 -8.43 2.84 17.13
N PRO A 488 -9.36 2.89 18.11
CA PRO A 488 -9.01 2.83 19.51
C PRO A 488 -8.07 1.63 19.75
N ALA A 489 -6.82 1.93 20.10
CA ALA A 489 -5.77 0.94 20.24
C ALA A 489 -5.85 0.18 21.58
N THR A 490 -6.90 0.43 22.36
CA THR A 490 -7.21 -0.28 23.59
C THR A 490 -7.29 -1.76 23.28
N PRO A 491 -6.37 -2.57 23.84
CA PRO A 491 -6.42 -4.01 23.67
C PRO A 491 -7.64 -4.54 24.43
N VAL A 492 -8.43 -5.36 23.76
CA VAL A 492 -9.59 -6.04 24.33
C VAL A 492 -9.51 -7.53 23.98
N PRO A 493 -9.93 -8.43 24.87
CA PRO A 493 -10.02 -9.85 24.54
C PRO A 493 -10.98 -10.05 23.35
N VAL A 494 -10.62 -10.93 22.42
CA VAL A 494 -11.46 -11.17 21.22
C VAL A 494 -12.85 -11.67 21.62
N LYS A 495 -12.97 -12.47 22.69
CA LYS A 495 -14.25 -12.95 23.24
C LYS A 495 -15.27 -11.84 23.50
N GLU A 496 -14.84 -10.69 24.02
CA GLU A 496 -15.73 -9.58 24.38
C GLU A 496 -16.31 -8.90 23.14
N LEU A 497 -15.52 -8.80 22.07
CA LEU A 497 -15.96 -8.21 20.81
C LEU A 497 -16.91 -9.11 20.04
N ILE A 498 -16.74 -10.42 20.12
CA ILE A 498 -17.69 -11.38 19.52
C ILE A 498 -19.04 -11.29 20.24
N HIS A 499 -19.03 -11.09 21.56
CA HIS A 499 -20.25 -10.86 22.33
C HIS A 499 -20.96 -9.56 21.92
N GLY A 500 -20.23 -8.47 21.68
CA GLY A 500 -20.81 -7.23 21.14
C GLY A 500 -21.31 -7.36 19.69
N ALA A 501 -20.57 -8.06 18.83
CA ALA A 501 -20.96 -8.31 17.44
C ALA A 501 -22.22 -9.20 17.34
N LYS A 502 -22.45 -10.10 18.31
CA LYS A 502 -23.68 -10.92 18.45
C LYS A 502 -24.93 -10.04 18.50
N GLN A 503 -24.92 -8.97 19.30
CA GLN A 503 -26.06 -8.06 19.44
C GLN A 503 -26.31 -7.29 18.14
N ALA A 504 -25.25 -6.80 17.50
CA ALA A 504 -25.38 -6.04 16.25
C ALA A 504 -25.84 -6.89 15.05
N ILE A 505 -25.33 -8.10 14.90
CA ILE A 505 -25.65 -9.00 13.77
C ILE A 505 -27.03 -9.66 13.96
N GLY A 506 -27.36 -10.08 15.19
CA GLY A 506 -28.66 -10.70 15.49
C GLY A 506 -29.86 -9.78 15.16
N GLU A 507 -29.74 -8.48 15.43
CA GLU A 507 -30.79 -7.51 15.09
C GLU A 507 -30.87 -7.20 13.59
N THR A 508 -29.77 -7.31 12.86
CA THR A 508 -29.72 -7.04 11.41
C THR A 508 -30.27 -8.20 10.58
N ILE A 509 -30.05 -9.45 11.04
CA ILE A 509 -30.52 -10.67 10.37
C ILE A 509 -31.97 -11.03 10.74
N GLY A 510 -32.51 -10.48 11.84
CA GLY A 510 -33.91 -10.69 12.28
C GLY A 510 -35.01 -10.32 11.26
N HIS A 511 -34.68 -9.63 10.16
CA HIS A 511 -35.59 -9.36 9.05
C HIS A 511 -35.53 -10.39 7.90
N THR A 512 -34.63 -11.38 7.97
CA THR A 512 -34.57 -12.52 7.05
C THR A 512 -34.61 -13.82 7.86
N SER A 513 -35.67 -14.60 7.66
CA SER A 513 -36.02 -15.80 8.42
C SER A 513 -34.85 -16.78 8.66
N LEU A 514 -34.25 -16.73 9.86
CA LEU A 514 -33.40 -17.78 10.45
C LEU A 514 -33.62 -17.79 11.99
N PRO A 515 -34.70 -18.43 12.50
CA PRO A 515 -35.04 -18.38 13.93
C PRO A 515 -34.30 -19.41 14.83
N ASP A 516 -33.73 -20.48 14.28
CA ASP A 516 -33.24 -21.61 15.10
C ASP A 516 -31.74 -21.56 15.46
N THR A 517 -30.94 -20.67 14.86
CA THR A 517 -29.49 -20.61 15.04
C THR A 517 -29.03 -19.77 16.23
N MET A 518 -29.81 -18.75 16.65
CA MET A 518 -29.47 -17.96 17.85
C MET A 518 -29.58 -18.79 19.14
N GLY A 519 -30.51 -19.74 19.24
CA GLY A 519 -30.63 -20.63 20.40
C GLY A 519 -29.41 -21.57 20.57
N HIS A 520 -28.84 -22.05 19.48
CA HIS A 520 -27.63 -22.89 19.51
C HIS A 520 -26.38 -22.06 19.84
N PHE A 521 -26.30 -20.82 19.33
CA PHE A 521 -25.21 -19.88 19.62
C PHE A 521 -25.25 -19.38 21.08
N GLU A 522 -26.45 -19.12 21.63
CA GLU A 522 -26.66 -18.82 23.05
C GLU A 522 -26.33 -19.99 23.95
N HIS A 523 -26.74 -21.22 23.58
CA HIS A 523 -26.36 -22.41 24.30
C HIS A 523 -24.83 -22.58 24.34
N VAL A 524 -24.13 -22.37 23.23
CA VAL A 524 -22.67 -22.49 23.14
C VAL A 524 -21.94 -21.43 23.97
N LEU A 525 -22.35 -20.16 23.87
CA LEU A 525 -21.70 -19.07 24.60
C LEU A 525 -22.01 -19.07 26.11
N ASN A 526 -23.25 -19.44 26.49
CA ASN A 526 -23.67 -19.52 27.88
C ASN A 526 -23.17 -20.79 28.60
N HIS A 527 -22.66 -21.77 27.84
CA HIS A 527 -22.02 -23.00 28.38
C HIS A 527 -20.52 -23.05 28.06
N LEU A 528 -19.92 -21.92 27.70
CA LEU A 528 -18.47 -21.78 27.81
C LEU A 528 -18.12 -22.01 29.28
N PRO A 529 -17.20 -22.93 29.61
CA PRO A 529 -16.80 -23.12 30.98
C PRO A 529 -16.27 -21.78 31.50
N VAL A 530 -17.01 -21.19 32.44
CA VAL A 530 -16.51 -20.13 33.31
C VAL A 530 -15.61 -20.87 34.28
N ASP A 531 -14.31 -20.87 33.98
CA ASP A 531 -13.21 -21.37 34.82
C ASP A 531 -13.62 -22.45 35.84
N GLU A 532 -13.60 -23.72 35.43
CA GLU A 532 -13.31 -24.80 36.37
C GLU A 532 -11.84 -25.17 36.19
N GLU A 533 -11.04 -24.96 37.23
CA GLU A 533 -9.67 -25.48 37.38
C GLU A 533 -9.57 -26.99 37.14
#